data_AF-K6ZFK6-F1
#
_entry.id   AF-K6ZFK6-F1
#
_cell.length_a   1.000
_cell.length_b   1.000
_cell.length_c   1.000
_cell.angle_alpha   90.00
_cell.angle_beta   90.00
_cell.angle_gamma   90.00
#
_symmetry.space_group_name_H-M   'P 1'
#
loop_
_entity.id
_entity.type
_entity.pdbx_description
1 polymer ?
#
loop_
_entity_poly.entity_id
_entity_poly.type
_entity_poly.pdbx_seq_one_letter_code
_entity_poly.pdbx_strand_id
1 'polypeptide(L)'
;MTNDAIKLIPESLLQKALNIQLECANLGFDWPEVGPVFDKVLEEIEEVRAEVYTQQQQQDKIEDEIGDLFFAVVNLSRHLDVNPDLALKKANEKFCKRFLLVQKFAANEDLELTSLRFDALERLWQKAKKTLNDAKHPAT
;
A
#
# COMPACT_ATOMS: atom_id res chain seq x y z
N MET A 1 8.12 -26.14 28.57
CA MET A 1 9.14 -25.56 27.67
C MET A 1 8.42 -25.00 26.47
N THR A 2 8.03 -23.74 26.52
CA THR A 2 7.37 -23.03 25.41
C THR A 2 8.41 -22.78 24.33
N ASN A 3 8.06 -23.08 23.09
CA ASN A 3 8.94 -23.03 21.93
C ASN A 3 9.22 -21.57 21.54
N ASP A 4 10.12 -20.92 22.28
CA ASP A 4 10.52 -19.51 22.10
C ASP A 4 11.20 -19.24 20.73
N ALA A 5 11.50 -20.28 19.96
CA ALA A 5 12.05 -20.15 18.60
C ALA A 5 11.05 -19.54 17.59
N ILE A 6 9.74 -19.59 17.86
CA ILE A 6 8.72 -18.98 16.98
C ILE A 6 8.65 -17.44 17.16
N LYS A 7 9.17 -16.90 18.28
CA LYS A 7 9.22 -15.45 18.55
C LYS A 7 10.37 -14.70 17.86
N LEU A 8 11.19 -15.39 17.06
CA LEU A 8 12.40 -14.83 16.44
C LEU A 8 12.25 -14.46 14.96
N ILE A 9 11.04 -14.56 14.39
CA ILE A 9 10.80 -14.01 13.06
C ILE A 9 10.63 -12.50 13.22
N PRO A 10 11.50 -11.67 12.63
CA PRO A 10 11.34 -10.23 12.69
C PRO A 10 10.00 -9.85 12.07
N GLU A 11 9.16 -9.23 12.89
CA GLU A 11 7.85 -8.76 12.49
C GLU A 11 7.99 -7.53 11.60
N SER A 12 7.21 -7.47 10.52
CA SER A 12 7.11 -6.22 9.74
C SER A 12 6.41 -5.14 10.56
N LEU A 13 6.59 -3.86 10.20
CA LEU A 13 5.89 -2.79 10.90
C LEU A 13 4.37 -2.83 10.68
N LEU A 14 3.90 -3.35 9.54
CA LEU A 14 2.47 -3.53 9.27
C LEU A 14 1.86 -4.64 10.12
N GLN A 15 2.58 -5.75 10.28
CA GLN A 15 2.16 -6.86 11.14
C GLN A 15 2.17 -6.41 12.62
N LYS A 16 3.14 -5.60 13.02
CA LYS A 16 3.20 -4.99 14.35
C LYS A 16 2.00 -4.09 14.61
N ALA A 17 1.66 -3.21 13.67
CA ALA A 17 0.47 -2.35 13.78
C ALA A 17 -0.82 -3.18 13.88
N LEU A 18 -0.95 -4.24 13.07
CA LEU A 18 -2.08 -5.17 13.14
C LEU A 18 -2.19 -5.84 14.52
N ASN A 19 -1.06 -6.31 15.07
CA ASN A 19 -1.04 -6.95 16.38
C ASN A 19 -1.40 -5.98 17.52
N ILE A 20 -0.89 -4.74 17.49
CA ILE A 20 -1.29 -3.69 18.45
C ILE A 20 -2.82 -3.51 18.43
N GLN A 21 -3.42 -3.43 17.25
CA GLN A 21 -4.86 -3.20 17.12
C GLN A 21 -5.69 -4.40 17.55
N LEU A 22 -5.22 -5.64 17.33
CA LEU A 22 -5.86 -6.85 17.83
C LEU A 22 -5.84 -6.89 19.37
N GLU A 23 -4.72 -6.53 19.99
CA GLU A 23 -4.64 -6.43 21.46
C GLU A 23 -5.57 -5.34 22.01
N CYS A 24 -5.66 -4.18 21.36
CA CYS A 24 -6.64 -3.15 21.73
C CYS A 24 -8.10 -3.65 21.59
N ALA A 25 -8.41 -4.35 20.50
CA ALA A 25 -9.74 -4.91 20.26
C ALA A 25 -10.13 -5.97 21.31
N ASN A 26 -9.18 -6.79 21.76
CA ASN A 26 -9.39 -7.76 22.85
C ASN A 26 -9.77 -7.10 24.18
N LEU A 27 -9.38 -5.83 24.38
CA LEU A 27 -9.75 -5.02 25.54
C LEU A 27 -11.08 -4.27 25.34
N GLY A 28 -11.75 -4.46 24.21
CA GLY A 28 -12.99 -3.76 23.84
C GLY A 28 -12.77 -2.37 23.23
N PHE A 29 -11.53 -2.01 22.90
CA PHE A 29 -11.21 -0.77 22.19
C PHE A 29 -11.20 -1.03 20.68
N ASP A 30 -12.40 -1.16 20.11
CA ASP A 30 -12.60 -1.39 18.68
C ASP A 30 -13.90 -0.76 18.17
N TRP A 31 -13.95 -0.44 16.89
CA TRP A 31 -15.19 -0.06 16.23
C TRP A 31 -16.04 -1.29 15.94
N PRO A 32 -17.37 -1.24 16.12
CA PRO A 32 -18.24 -2.38 15.83
C PRO A 32 -18.55 -2.55 14.34
N GLU A 33 -18.35 -1.50 13.55
CA GLU A 33 -18.70 -1.45 12.13
C GLU A 33 -17.55 -0.84 11.31
N VAL A 34 -17.45 -1.23 10.04
CA VAL A 34 -16.38 -0.76 9.13
C VAL A 34 -16.54 0.70 8.70
N GLY A 35 -17.76 1.27 8.77
CA GLY A 35 -18.04 2.65 8.34
C GLY A 35 -17.12 3.68 9.01
N PRO A 36 -17.11 3.76 10.36
CA PRO A 36 -16.19 4.63 11.10
C PRO A 36 -14.70 4.42 10.78
N VAL A 37 -14.31 3.22 10.36
CA VAL A 37 -12.92 2.92 10.00
C VAL A 37 -12.54 3.55 8.66
N PHE A 38 -13.47 3.56 7.69
CA PHE A 38 -13.29 4.33 6.45
C PHE A 38 -13.23 5.83 6.73
N ASP A 39 -14.10 6.33 7.60
CA ASP A 39 -14.11 7.76 7.98
C ASP A 39 -12.77 8.16 8.60
N LYS A 40 -12.19 7.32 9.47
CA LYS A 40 -10.87 7.59 10.04
C LYS A 40 -9.77 7.61 8.98
N VAL A 41 -9.77 6.70 8.00
CA VAL A 41 -8.79 6.76 6.90
C VAL A 41 -8.92 8.08 6.09
N LEU A 42 -10.14 8.58 5.89
CA LEU A 42 -10.35 9.85 5.21
C LEU A 42 -9.88 11.06 6.04
N GLU A 43 -10.08 11.01 7.35
CA GLU A 43 -9.57 12.00 8.32
C GLU A 43 -8.04 12.13 8.22
N GLU A 44 -7.32 11.01 8.33
CA GLU A 44 -5.84 10.99 8.25
C GLU A 44 -5.31 11.51 6.89
N ILE A 45 -6.04 11.26 5.79
CA ILE A 45 -5.70 11.81 4.47
C ILE A 45 -5.79 13.35 4.49
N GLU A 46 -6.83 13.90 5.13
CA GLU A 46 -7.00 15.34 5.22
C GLU A 46 -5.99 15.98 6.19
N GLU A 47 -5.56 15.28 7.24
CA GLU A 47 -4.49 15.72 8.16
C GLU A 47 -3.13 15.79 7.45
N VAL A 48 -2.74 14.74 6.71
CA VAL A 48 -1.56 14.76 5.83
C VAL A 48 -1.66 15.94 4.85
N ARG A 49 -2.84 16.16 4.24
CA ARG A 49 -3.05 17.25 3.30
C ARG A 49 -2.85 18.61 3.97
N ALA A 50 -3.37 18.79 5.19
CA ALA A 50 -3.25 20.02 5.94
C ALA A 50 -1.78 20.36 6.21
N GLU A 51 -0.97 19.40 6.66
CA GLU A 51 0.45 19.63 6.97
C GLU A 51 1.30 19.90 5.71
N VAL A 52 1.00 19.24 4.59
CA VAL A 52 1.68 19.45 3.31
C VAL A 52 1.44 20.85 2.73
N TYR A 53 0.24 21.42 2.89
CA TYR A 53 -0.12 22.72 2.30
C TYR A 53 0.02 23.92 3.24
N THR A 54 0.68 23.72 4.39
CA THR A 54 1.06 24.84 5.27
C THR A 54 2.06 25.78 4.59
N GLN A 55 2.09 27.05 5.00
CA GLN A 55 3.08 28.02 4.50
C GLN A 55 4.51 27.67 4.91
N GLN A 56 4.66 26.98 6.05
CA GLN A 56 5.94 26.52 6.57
C GLN A 56 5.82 25.04 6.90
N GLN A 57 6.18 24.22 5.92
CA GLN A 57 6.20 22.77 6.06
C GLN A 57 7.13 22.34 7.19
N GLN A 58 6.63 21.47 8.06
CA GLN A 58 7.38 20.83 9.13
C GLN A 58 7.44 19.34 8.82
N GLN A 59 8.62 18.85 8.44
CA GLN A 59 8.78 17.49 7.95
C GLN A 59 8.39 16.45 9.01
N ASP A 60 8.72 16.70 10.28
CA ASP A 60 8.40 15.80 11.38
C ASP A 60 6.87 15.61 11.52
N LYS A 61 6.09 16.69 11.34
CA LYS A 61 4.63 16.59 11.38
C LYS A 61 4.07 15.81 10.20
N ILE A 62 4.60 16.04 9.00
CA ILE A 62 4.18 15.26 7.82
C ILE A 62 4.50 13.77 8.04
N GLU A 63 5.62 13.45 8.68
CA GLU A 63 5.98 12.08 9.04
C GLU A 63 5.01 11.48 10.06
N ASP A 64 4.62 12.24 11.09
CA ASP A 64 3.62 11.83 12.08
C ASP A 64 2.27 11.48 11.41
N GLU A 65 1.71 12.39 10.61
CA GLU A 65 0.41 12.17 9.93
C GLU A 65 0.46 11.01 8.91
N ILE A 66 1.61 10.81 8.24
CA ILE A 66 1.80 9.63 7.37
C ILE A 66 1.82 8.33 8.18
N GLY A 67 2.40 8.37 9.39
CA GLY A 67 2.37 7.26 10.33
C GLY A 67 0.96 6.88 10.74
N ASP A 68 0.14 7.86 11.10
CA ASP A 68 -1.26 7.66 11.50
C ASP A 68 -2.12 7.19 10.33
N LEU A 69 -1.90 7.70 9.12
CA LEU A 69 -2.52 7.18 7.90
C LEU A 69 -2.17 5.69 7.66
N PHE A 70 -0.90 5.29 7.82
CA PHE A 70 -0.54 3.87 7.72
C PHE A 70 -1.24 3.03 8.79
N PHE A 71 -1.34 3.53 10.02
CA PHE A 71 -2.01 2.84 11.11
C PHE A 71 -3.52 2.67 10.84
N ALA A 72 -4.19 3.71 10.34
CA ALA A 72 -5.60 3.67 9.94
C ALA A 72 -5.85 2.70 8.78
N VAL A 73 -4.98 2.67 7.77
CA VAL A 73 -5.08 1.70 6.64
C VAL A 73 -4.88 0.26 7.12
N VAL A 74 -4.00 0.01 8.09
CA VAL A 74 -3.87 -1.32 8.72
C VAL A 74 -5.14 -1.68 9.48
N ASN A 75 -5.78 -0.73 10.16
CA ASN A 75 -7.06 -0.95 10.85
C ASN A 75 -8.18 -1.30 9.89
N LEU A 76 -8.27 -0.58 8.77
CA LEU A 76 -9.19 -0.92 7.70
C LEU A 76 -8.92 -2.33 7.14
N SER A 77 -7.65 -2.68 6.91
CA SER A 77 -7.28 -4.02 6.45
C SER A 77 -7.74 -5.10 7.42
N ARG A 78 -7.55 -4.89 8.73
CA ARG A 78 -8.02 -5.80 9.79
C ARG A 78 -9.54 -5.98 9.76
N HIS A 79 -10.29 -4.88 9.69
CA HIS A 79 -11.77 -4.88 9.62
C HIS A 79 -12.33 -5.54 8.35
N LEU A 80 -11.53 -5.64 7.30
CA LEU A 80 -11.88 -6.31 6.04
C LEU A 80 -11.34 -7.75 5.95
N ASP A 81 -10.83 -8.31 7.05
CA ASP A 81 -10.18 -9.63 7.10
C ASP A 81 -9.01 -9.79 6.11
N VAL A 82 -8.29 -8.69 5.85
CA VAL A 82 -7.14 -8.63 4.96
C VAL A 82 -5.85 -8.57 5.77
N ASN A 83 -4.94 -9.52 5.52
CA ASN A 83 -3.57 -9.42 6.03
C ASN A 83 -2.81 -8.31 5.26
N PRO A 84 -2.35 -7.24 5.93
CA PRO A 84 -1.78 -6.06 5.28
C PRO A 84 -0.44 -6.37 4.57
N ASP A 85 0.41 -7.22 5.15
CA ASP A 85 1.67 -7.64 4.53
C ASP A 85 1.45 -8.40 3.23
N LEU A 86 0.51 -9.35 3.23
CA LEU A 86 0.19 -10.12 2.04
C LEU A 86 -0.45 -9.23 0.96
N ALA A 87 -1.29 -8.28 1.36
CA ALA A 87 -1.90 -7.32 0.44
C ALA A 87 -0.82 -6.44 -0.23
N LEU A 88 0.09 -5.88 0.56
CA LEU A 88 1.19 -5.06 0.05
C LEU A 88 2.15 -5.87 -0.81
N LYS A 89 2.50 -7.10 -0.41
CA LYS A 89 3.32 -8.02 -1.22
C LYS A 89 2.70 -8.25 -2.60
N LYS A 90 1.40 -8.57 -2.66
CA LYS A 90 0.68 -8.75 -3.93
C LYS A 90 0.66 -7.47 -4.77
N ALA A 91 0.53 -6.30 -4.15
CA ALA A 91 0.58 -5.01 -4.83
C ALA A 91 1.97 -4.75 -5.45
N ASN A 92 3.04 -5.01 -4.69
CA ASN A 92 4.43 -4.88 -5.16
C ASN A 92 4.74 -5.82 -6.32
N GLU A 93 4.39 -7.11 -6.20
CA GLU A 93 4.57 -8.08 -7.28
C GLU A 93 3.83 -7.69 -8.55
N LYS A 94 2.60 -7.18 -8.42
CA LYS A 94 1.80 -6.68 -9.53
C LYS A 94 2.45 -5.46 -10.20
N PHE A 95 3.00 -4.53 -9.40
CA PHE A 95 3.74 -3.39 -9.92
C PHE A 95 5.00 -3.83 -10.68
N CYS A 96 5.84 -4.67 -10.07
CA CYS A 96 7.06 -5.19 -10.70
C CYS A 96 6.77 -5.91 -12.02
N LYS A 97 5.77 -6.79 -12.06
CA LYS A 97 5.37 -7.48 -13.30
C LYS A 97 4.97 -6.51 -14.41
N ARG A 98 4.24 -5.44 -14.07
CA ARG A 98 3.88 -4.39 -15.04
C ARG A 98 5.10 -3.61 -15.50
N PHE A 99 5.98 -3.22 -14.58
CA PHE A 99 7.16 -2.43 -14.91
C PHE A 99 8.20 -3.20 -15.73
N LEU A 100 8.32 -4.53 -15.55
CA LEU A 100 9.12 -5.38 -16.42
C LEU A 100 8.59 -5.37 -17.87
N LEU A 101 7.27 -5.32 -18.07
CA LEU A 101 6.70 -5.16 -19.40
C LEU A 101 6.90 -3.76 -19.97
N VAL A 102 6.84 -2.72 -19.14
CA VAL A 102 7.21 -1.34 -19.56
C VAL A 102 8.62 -1.32 -20.11
N GLN A 103 9.59 -1.91 -19.40
CA GLN A 103 10.98 -2.06 -19.86
C GLN A 103 11.06 -2.81 -21.19
N LYS A 104 10.36 -3.94 -21.32
CA LYS A 104 10.35 -4.73 -22.55
C LYS A 104 9.75 -3.95 -23.72
N PHE A 105 8.67 -3.21 -23.51
CA PHE A 105 8.05 -2.42 -24.57
C PHE A 105 8.89 -1.23 -24.99
N ALA A 106 9.52 -0.54 -24.04
CA ALA A 106 10.47 0.52 -24.34
C ALA A 106 11.64 -0.02 -25.18
N ALA A 107 12.23 -1.15 -24.79
CA ALA A 107 13.31 -1.79 -25.53
C ALA A 107 12.89 -2.20 -26.96
N ASN A 108 11.67 -2.72 -27.14
CA ASN A 108 11.14 -3.06 -28.46
C ASN A 108 10.85 -1.85 -29.35
N GLU A 109 10.72 -0.66 -28.75
CA GLU A 109 10.51 0.61 -29.45
C GLU A 109 11.82 1.44 -29.55
N ASP A 110 12.98 0.83 -29.21
CA ASP A 110 14.30 1.48 -29.12
C ASP A 110 14.30 2.75 -28.25
N LEU A 111 13.50 2.76 -27.19
CA LEU A 111 13.34 3.88 -26.26
C LEU A 111 14.16 3.68 -24.99
N GLU A 112 14.91 4.72 -24.59
CA GLU A 112 15.59 4.77 -23.29
C GLU A 112 14.65 5.31 -22.21
N LEU A 113 14.33 4.50 -21.18
CA LEU A 113 13.33 4.86 -20.16
C LEU A 113 13.64 6.16 -19.40
N THR A 114 14.92 6.43 -19.13
CA THR A 114 15.42 7.64 -18.45
C THR A 114 15.14 8.92 -19.24
N SER A 115 15.00 8.80 -20.57
CA SER A 115 14.72 9.92 -21.47
C SER A 115 13.22 10.15 -21.68
N LEU A 116 12.37 9.23 -21.22
CA LEU A 116 10.93 9.30 -21.45
C LEU A 116 10.26 10.29 -20.50
N ARG A 117 9.39 11.11 -21.07
CA ARG A 117 8.42 11.91 -20.31
C ARG A 117 7.37 11.00 -19.67
N PHE A 118 6.74 11.50 -18.61
CA PHE A 118 5.68 10.83 -17.88
C PHE A 118 4.58 10.26 -18.80
N ASP A 119 4.09 11.03 -19.78
CA ASP A 119 3.03 10.56 -20.69
C ASP A 119 3.43 9.34 -21.52
N ALA A 120 4.71 9.22 -21.87
CA ALA A 120 5.23 8.06 -22.58
C ALA A 120 5.35 6.83 -21.66
N LEU A 121 5.82 7.03 -20.42
CA LEU A 121 5.84 5.97 -19.40
C LEU A 121 4.44 5.47 -19.09
N GLU A 122 3.46 6.38 -18.97
CA GLU A 122 2.06 6.04 -18.71
C GLU A 122 1.43 5.27 -19.87
N ARG A 123 1.72 5.64 -21.12
CA ARG A 123 1.30 4.87 -22.31
C ARG A 123 1.83 3.43 -22.25
N LEU A 124 3.11 3.24 -21.96
CA LEU A 124 3.73 1.91 -21.83
C LEU A 124 3.14 1.14 -20.64
N TRP A 125 2.84 1.83 -19.54
CA TRP A 125 2.21 1.26 -18.36
C TRP A 125 0.80 0.73 -18.64
N GLN A 126 -0.03 1.51 -19.33
CA GLN A 126 -1.37 1.06 -19.73
C GLN A 126 -1.31 -0.12 -20.70
N LYS A 127 -0.35 -0.13 -21.63
CA LYS A 127 -0.06 -1.28 -22.50
C LYS A 127 0.27 -2.53 -21.67
N ALA A 128 1.15 -2.40 -20.67
CA ALA A 128 1.53 -3.50 -19.76
C ALA A 128 0.35 -4.04 -18.95
N LYS A 129 -0.48 -3.14 -18.43
CA LYS A 129 -1.70 -3.50 -17.70
C LYS A 129 -2.67 -4.29 -18.58
N LYS A 130 -2.88 -3.85 -19.83
CA LYS A 130 -3.73 -4.55 -20.80
C LYS A 130 -3.20 -5.96 -21.11
N THR A 131 -1.92 -6.08 -21.46
CA THR A 131 -1.30 -7.39 -21.77
C THR A 131 -1.44 -8.40 -20.63
N LEU A 132 -1.24 -7.99 -19.37
CA LEU A 132 -1.40 -8.91 -18.22
C LEU A 132 -2.86 -9.25 -17.92
N ASN A 133 -3.81 -8.36 -18.24
CA ASN A 133 -5.22 -8.63 -18.05
C ASN A 133 -5.74 -9.63 -19.10
N ASP A 134 -5.35 -9.44 -20.36
CA ASP A 134 -5.71 -10.32 -21.48
C ASP A 134 -5.13 -11.73 -21.27
N ALA A 135 -3.91 -11.85 -20.74
CA ALA A 135 -3.30 -13.14 -20.42
C ALA A 135 -4.02 -13.90 -19.29
N LYS A 136 -4.75 -13.20 -18.41
CA LYS A 136 -5.55 -13.82 -17.33
C LYS A 136 -6.93 -14.26 -17.80
N HIS A 137 -7.44 -13.66 -18.88
CA HIS A 137 -8.75 -13.95 -19.45
C HIS A 137 -8.60 -14.10 -20.97
N PRO A 138 -8.00 -15.21 -21.45
CA PRO A 138 -7.89 -15.44 -22.88
C PRO A 138 -9.30 -15.46 -23.47
N ALA A 139 -9.52 -14.71 -24.54
CA ALA A 139 -10.78 -14.76 -25.28
C ALA A 139 -11.01 -16.20 -25.74
N THR A 140 -12.06 -16.83 -25.23
CA THR A 140 -12.54 -18.16 -25.61
C THR A 140 -13.06 -18.19 -27.03
#